data_AF-A0A2E9PNP5-F1
#
_entry.id   AF-A0A2E9PNP5-F1
#
_cell.length_a   1.000
_cell.length_b   1.000
_cell.length_c   1.000
_cell.angle_alpha   90.00
_cell.angle_beta   90.00
_cell.angle_gamma   90.00
#
_symmetry.space_group_name_H-M   'P 1'
#
loop_
_entity.id
_entity.type
_entity.pdbx_description
1 polymer ?
#
loop_
_entity_poly.entity_id
_entity_poly.type
_entity_poly.pdbx_seq_one_letter_code
_entity_poly.pdbx_strand_id
1 'polypeptide(L)'
;MELIHPIFKWLHIIAGVLWIGLLYFFNWINGHFAATLDGDTKKKVVPELMPRALYFFRWGAAWTWVTGVVLLYVIFWQGSFVLGESGGMLTGDNEVSLWTHIMISAVFLAVFVYDFLYKSSLAGNVRLITIVSFALIGAMVYCMKFCAGFDYRAFNIHLGAMFGSIMAFNVWYRIWPAQQKIIAAIRDGEAPDGDLVALAGLRSKHNTYMSIPMIWTMINEHTTHFAGGNLGITESTNWMVLMFLVALGWHIVWQLYKKSAKVQGF
;
A
#
# COMPACT_ATOMS: atom_id res chain seq x y z
N MET A 1 -1.49 28.42 -9.79
CA MET A 1 -1.53 27.44 -8.67
C MET A 1 -2.87 26.72 -8.58
N GLU A 2 -4.01 27.37 -8.89
CA GLU A 2 -5.36 26.78 -8.75
C GLU A 2 -5.61 25.47 -9.54
N LEU A 3 -5.02 25.29 -10.73
CA LEU A 3 -5.18 24.06 -11.52
C LEU A 3 -4.26 22.91 -11.11
N ILE A 4 -3.22 23.17 -10.32
CA ILE A 4 -2.24 22.14 -9.92
C ILE A 4 -2.91 21.08 -9.03
N HIS A 5 -3.75 21.51 -8.09
CA HIS A 5 -4.45 20.60 -7.17
C HIS A 5 -5.38 19.59 -7.88
N PRO A 6 -6.35 20.00 -8.72
CA PRO A 6 -7.24 19.06 -9.38
C PRO A 6 -6.52 18.16 -10.37
N ILE A 7 -5.52 18.68 -11.11
CA ILE A 7 -4.76 17.89 -12.08
C ILE A 7 -3.96 16.78 -11.39
N PHE A 8 -3.19 17.12 -10.34
CA PHE A 8 -2.40 16.10 -9.63
C PHE A 8 -3.27 15.08 -8.90
N LYS A 9 -4.43 15.49 -8.34
CA LYS A 9 -5.40 14.55 -7.77
C LYS A 9 -5.93 13.59 -8.83
N TRP A 10 -6.31 14.10 -10.00
CA TRP A 10 -6.80 13.30 -11.11
C TRP A 10 -5.75 12.30 -11.61
N LEU A 11 -4.51 12.77 -11.82
CA LEU A 11 -3.39 11.91 -12.21
C LEU A 11 -3.10 10.83 -11.16
N HIS A 12 -3.12 11.18 -9.88
CA HIS A 12 -2.92 10.23 -8.78
C HIS A 12 -4.00 9.14 -8.76
N ILE A 13 -5.26 9.52 -8.93
CA ILE A 13 -6.38 8.57 -8.96
C ILE A 13 -6.25 7.62 -10.15
N ILE A 14 -5.97 8.13 -11.36
CA ILE A 14 -5.80 7.29 -12.55
C ILE A 14 -4.65 6.31 -12.37
N ALA A 15 -3.50 6.80 -11.92
CA ALA A 15 -2.34 5.95 -11.67
C ALA A 15 -2.63 4.90 -10.59
N GLY A 16 -3.35 5.28 -9.53
CA GLY A 16 -3.76 4.40 -8.44
C GLY A 16 -4.71 3.29 -8.91
N VAL A 17 -5.73 3.64 -9.71
CA VAL A 17 -6.67 2.67 -10.30
C VAL A 17 -5.92 1.67 -11.19
N LEU A 18 -5.03 2.16 -12.06
CA LEU A 18 -4.21 1.30 -12.91
C LEU A 18 -3.34 0.35 -12.07
N TRP A 19 -2.64 0.89 -11.07
CA TRP A 19 -1.73 0.13 -10.23
C TRP A 19 -2.44 -0.94 -9.41
N ILE A 20 -3.47 -0.55 -8.66
CA ILE A 20 -4.20 -1.46 -7.77
C ILE A 20 -5.06 -2.45 -8.57
N GLY A 21 -5.63 -2.04 -9.71
CA GLY A 21 -6.33 -2.95 -10.61
C GLY A 21 -5.43 -4.07 -11.12
N LEU A 22 -4.21 -3.73 -11.57
CA LEU A 22 -3.23 -4.72 -12.00
C LEU A 22 -2.69 -5.57 -10.84
N LEU A 23 -2.54 -5.00 -9.64
CA LEU A 23 -2.19 -5.75 -8.43
C LEU A 23 -3.19 -6.88 -8.17
N TYR A 24 -4.50 -6.58 -8.24
CA TYR A 24 -5.57 -7.55 -8.05
C TYR A 24 -5.64 -8.56 -9.20
N PHE A 25 -5.45 -8.11 -10.44
CA PHE A 25 -5.30 -9.00 -11.57
C PHE A 25 -4.19 -10.04 -11.34
N PHE A 26 -2.99 -9.62 -10.93
CA PHE A 26 -1.89 -10.55 -10.72
C PHE A 26 -2.16 -11.57 -9.62
N ASN A 27 -2.79 -11.14 -8.52
CA ASN A 27 -2.93 -11.94 -7.31
C ASN A 27 -4.19 -12.81 -7.27
N TRP A 28 -5.30 -12.33 -7.83
CA TRP A 28 -6.58 -13.03 -7.78
C TRP A 28 -6.98 -13.68 -9.10
N ILE A 29 -6.29 -13.38 -10.20
CA ILE A 29 -6.66 -13.90 -11.53
C ILE A 29 -5.46 -14.61 -12.15
N ASN A 30 -4.41 -13.86 -12.48
CA ASN A 30 -3.28 -14.35 -13.28
C ASN A 30 -2.56 -15.53 -12.64
N GLY A 31 -2.32 -15.50 -11.32
CA GLY A 31 -1.65 -16.61 -10.63
C GLY A 31 -2.39 -17.94 -10.74
N HIS A 32 -3.72 -17.91 -10.63
CA HIS A 32 -4.56 -19.12 -10.75
C HIS A 32 -4.69 -19.56 -12.21
N PHE A 33 -4.84 -18.62 -13.14
CA PHE A 33 -4.82 -18.92 -14.57
C PHE A 33 -3.49 -19.53 -15.02
N ALA A 34 -2.35 -18.95 -14.61
CA ALA A 34 -1.04 -19.47 -14.96
C ALA A 34 -0.80 -20.89 -14.41
N ALA A 35 -1.47 -21.28 -13.32
CA ALA A 35 -1.38 -22.62 -12.76
C ALA A 35 -2.07 -23.69 -13.65
N THR A 36 -3.01 -23.32 -14.51
CA THR A 36 -3.71 -24.25 -15.42
C THR A 36 -2.94 -24.52 -16.71
N LEU A 37 -1.93 -23.71 -17.02
CA LEU A 37 -1.15 -23.81 -18.26
C LEU A 37 -0.06 -24.89 -18.15
N ASP A 38 0.07 -25.69 -19.20
CA ASP A 38 1.22 -26.58 -19.41
C ASP A 38 2.50 -25.78 -19.71
N GLY A 39 3.65 -26.46 -19.71
CA GLY A 39 4.96 -25.83 -19.90
C GLY A 39 5.11 -25.11 -21.24
N ASP A 40 4.64 -25.69 -22.34
CA ASP A 40 4.81 -25.10 -23.67
C ASP A 40 3.87 -23.91 -23.88
N THR A 41 2.66 -23.96 -23.32
CA THR A 41 1.76 -22.81 -23.32
C THR A 41 2.31 -21.67 -22.47
N LYS A 42 2.92 -21.95 -21.30
CA LYS A 42 3.58 -20.92 -20.48
C LYS A 42 4.69 -20.19 -21.24
N LYS A 43 5.51 -20.90 -22.02
CA LYS A 43 6.58 -20.30 -22.83
C LYS A 43 6.05 -19.31 -23.87
N LYS A 44 4.83 -19.49 -24.37
CA LYS A 44 4.19 -18.58 -25.31
C LYS A 44 3.49 -17.41 -24.61
N VAL A 45 2.79 -17.68 -23.52
CA VAL A 45 1.93 -16.68 -22.85
C VAL A 45 2.73 -15.77 -21.92
N VAL A 46 3.61 -16.32 -21.06
CA VAL A 46 4.26 -15.55 -19.99
C VAL A 46 5.20 -14.46 -20.53
N PRO A 47 6.10 -14.73 -21.49
CA PRO A 47 6.98 -13.70 -22.04
C PRO A 47 6.24 -12.57 -22.76
N GLU A 48 5.03 -12.81 -23.25
CA GLU A 48 4.22 -11.78 -23.90
C GLU A 48 3.33 -11.02 -22.92
N LEU A 49 2.61 -11.73 -22.06
CA LEU A 49 1.66 -11.10 -21.13
C LEU A 49 2.37 -10.34 -20.00
N MET A 50 3.36 -10.97 -19.36
CA MET A 50 3.92 -10.46 -18.11
C MET A 50 4.69 -9.15 -18.28
N PRO A 51 5.60 -8.97 -19.26
CA PRO A 51 6.31 -7.70 -19.42
C PRO A 51 5.36 -6.53 -19.70
N ARG A 52 4.30 -6.74 -20.50
CA ARG A 52 3.30 -5.71 -20.82
C ARG A 52 2.51 -5.31 -19.59
N ALA A 53 1.99 -6.28 -18.85
CA ALA A 53 1.25 -6.00 -17.61
C ALA A 53 2.15 -5.37 -16.53
N LEU A 54 3.39 -5.87 -16.37
CA LEU A 54 4.36 -5.36 -15.39
C LEU A 54 4.84 -3.94 -15.73
N TYR A 55 4.89 -3.56 -17.01
CA TYR A 55 5.19 -2.19 -17.43
C TYR A 55 4.17 -1.21 -16.85
N PHE A 56 2.88 -1.43 -17.10
CA PHE A 56 1.83 -0.56 -16.57
C PHE A 56 1.74 -0.62 -15.04
N PHE A 57 1.97 -1.79 -14.46
CA PHE A 57 1.97 -1.96 -13.01
C PHE A 57 3.07 -1.16 -12.30
N ARG A 58 4.32 -1.25 -12.78
CA ARG A 58 5.45 -0.54 -12.16
C ARG A 58 5.39 0.97 -12.36
N TRP A 59 4.97 1.41 -13.54
CA TRP A 59 4.80 2.84 -13.80
C TRP A 59 3.56 3.40 -13.11
N GLY A 60 2.47 2.63 -13.01
CA GLY A 60 1.33 2.97 -12.17
C GLY A 60 1.76 3.18 -10.71
N ALA A 61 2.58 2.28 -10.17
CA ALA A 61 3.15 2.43 -8.82
C ALA A 61 4.00 3.70 -8.68
N ALA A 62 4.91 3.94 -9.61
CA ALA A 62 5.78 5.12 -9.59
C ALA A 62 4.98 6.42 -9.67
N TRP A 63 4.05 6.52 -10.63
CA TRP A 63 3.23 7.72 -10.80
C TRP A 63 2.31 7.95 -9.62
N THR A 64 1.69 6.91 -9.06
CA THR A 64 0.88 7.03 -7.84
C THR A 64 1.73 7.56 -6.69
N TRP A 65 2.92 7.01 -6.48
CA TRP A 65 3.80 7.44 -5.40
C TRP A 65 4.29 8.89 -5.59
N VAL A 66 4.80 9.24 -6.77
CA VAL A 66 5.31 10.59 -7.06
C VAL A 66 4.20 11.63 -6.92
N THR A 67 3.05 11.40 -7.56
CA THR A 67 1.92 12.33 -7.43
C THR A 67 1.39 12.38 -6.00
N GLY A 68 1.40 11.27 -5.27
CA GLY A 68 0.99 11.21 -3.87
C GLY A 68 1.89 12.03 -2.94
N VAL A 69 3.21 11.96 -3.13
CA VAL A 69 4.18 12.79 -2.39
C VAL A 69 3.97 14.27 -2.70
N VAL A 70 3.76 14.62 -3.98
CA VAL A 70 3.44 15.99 -4.38
C VAL A 70 2.13 16.45 -3.73
N LEU A 71 1.09 15.62 -3.72
CA LEU A 71 -0.19 15.95 -3.08
C LEU A 71 -0.06 16.10 -1.56
N LEU A 72 0.72 15.23 -0.91
CA LEU A 72 1.00 15.34 0.52
C LEU A 72 1.76 16.64 0.83
N TYR A 73 2.73 17.03 0.02
CA TYR A 73 3.45 18.28 0.24
C TYR A 73 2.62 19.52 -0.09
N VAL A 74 2.04 19.58 -1.29
CA VAL A 74 1.38 20.78 -1.84
C VAL A 74 -0.02 20.98 -1.25
N ILE A 75 -0.79 19.91 -1.05
CA ILE A 75 -2.18 20.03 -0.60
C ILE A 75 -2.26 19.93 0.91
N PHE A 76 -1.64 18.89 1.46
CA PHE A 76 -1.80 18.59 2.87
C PHE A 76 -0.97 19.53 3.76
N TRP A 77 0.31 19.74 3.44
CA TRP A 77 1.16 20.65 4.22
C TRP A 77 1.05 22.10 3.73
N GLN A 78 1.40 22.41 2.47
CA GLN A 78 1.37 23.78 1.95
C GLN A 78 -0.05 24.37 1.81
N GLY A 79 -1.04 23.58 1.38
CA GLY A 79 -2.42 24.05 1.21
C GLY A 79 -3.08 24.49 2.51
N SER A 80 -2.79 23.78 3.61
CA SER A 80 -3.19 24.19 4.97
C SER A 80 -2.58 25.55 5.36
N PHE A 81 -1.33 25.82 4.96
CA PHE A 81 -0.67 27.13 5.21
C PHE A 81 -1.17 28.26 4.29
N VAL A 82 -1.62 27.97 3.07
CA VAL A 82 -1.92 28.98 2.03
C VAL A 82 -3.41 29.37 1.96
N LEU A 83 -4.33 28.44 2.24
CA LEU A 83 -5.77 28.67 2.01
C LEU A 83 -6.53 29.16 3.24
N GLY A 84 -5.88 29.28 4.40
CA GLY A 84 -6.55 29.72 5.63
C GLY A 84 -7.75 28.84 6.02
N GLU A 85 -7.82 27.61 5.52
CA GLU A 85 -8.85 26.65 5.92
C GLU A 85 -8.71 26.39 7.41
N SER A 86 -9.73 26.77 8.16
CA SER A 86 -9.82 26.83 9.61
C SER A 86 -9.98 25.46 10.27
N GLY A 87 -9.19 24.47 9.84
CA GLY A 87 -9.20 23.11 10.38
C GLY A 87 -7.77 22.61 10.47
N GLY A 88 -7.23 22.63 11.67
CA GLY A 88 -5.89 22.14 11.95
C GLY A 88 -5.63 20.71 11.51
N MET A 89 -4.50 20.45 10.84
CA MET A 89 -4.03 19.08 10.56
C MET A 89 -3.31 18.46 11.77
N LEU A 90 -3.21 19.24 12.84
CA LEU A 90 -2.71 18.82 14.13
C LEU A 90 -3.76 19.15 15.20
N THR A 91 -3.81 18.36 16.26
CA THR A 91 -4.66 18.62 17.43
C THR A 91 -4.12 19.82 18.22
N GLY A 92 -5.01 20.67 18.75
CA GLY A 92 -4.62 21.83 19.57
C GLY A 92 -4.29 23.08 18.75
N ASP A 93 -3.20 23.78 19.08
CA ASP A 93 -2.82 25.08 18.50
C ASP A 93 -2.17 24.99 17.11
N ASN A 94 -2.20 23.82 16.47
CA ASN A 94 -1.56 23.55 15.17
C ASN A 94 -0.05 23.73 15.13
N GLU A 95 0.63 23.58 16.26
CA GLU A 95 2.08 23.70 16.33
C GLU A 95 2.78 22.48 15.70
N VAL A 96 3.57 22.74 14.65
CA VAL A 96 4.44 21.73 14.05
C VAL A 96 5.63 21.47 14.99
N SER A 97 5.63 20.31 15.63
CA SER A 97 6.67 19.92 16.59
C SER A 97 7.83 19.15 15.94
N LEU A 98 8.90 18.91 16.69
CA LEU A 98 9.95 17.97 16.28
C LEU A 98 9.37 16.57 16.01
N TRP A 99 8.41 16.12 16.82
CA TRP A 99 7.76 14.82 16.66
C TRP A 99 6.98 14.71 15.34
N THR A 100 6.38 15.79 14.87
CA THR A 100 5.74 15.86 13.54
C THR A 100 6.74 15.50 12.44
N HIS A 101 7.92 16.12 12.45
CA HIS A 101 8.97 15.85 11.46
C HIS A 101 9.50 14.40 11.55
N ILE A 102 9.69 13.89 12.78
CA ILE A 102 10.13 12.50 13.00
C ILE A 102 9.09 11.54 12.43
N MET A 103 7.79 11.74 12.68
CA MET A 103 6.74 10.84 12.18
C MET A 103 6.57 10.90 10.67
N ILE A 104 6.64 12.09 10.05
CA ILE A 104 6.63 12.22 8.58
C ILE A 104 7.82 11.47 7.99
N SER A 105 9.01 11.59 8.59
CA SER A 105 10.19 10.85 8.13
C SER A 105 10.02 9.34 8.32
N ALA A 106 9.46 8.92 9.45
CA ALA A 106 9.21 7.52 9.77
C ALA A 106 8.26 6.85 8.75
N VAL A 107 7.26 7.57 8.23
CA VAL A 107 6.36 7.10 7.15
C VAL A 107 7.13 6.60 5.94
N PHE A 108 8.13 7.37 5.48
CA PHE A 108 8.90 7.02 4.29
C PHE A 108 10.05 6.05 4.60
N LEU A 109 10.61 6.09 5.82
CA LEU A 109 11.67 5.19 6.26
C LEU A 109 11.15 3.80 6.67
N ALA A 110 9.85 3.66 6.96
CA ALA A 110 9.21 2.40 7.32
C ALA A 110 9.44 1.29 6.28
N VAL A 111 9.71 1.67 5.02
CA VAL A 111 10.08 0.73 3.95
C VAL A 111 11.29 -0.13 4.27
N PHE A 112 12.31 0.44 4.91
CA PHE A 112 13.54 -0.27 5.25
C PHE A 112 13.33 -1.20 6.45
N VAL A 113 12.56 -0.74 7.43
CA VAL A 113 12.15 -1.55 8.59
C VAL A 113 11.32 -2.74 8.13
N TYR A 114 10.34 -2.51 7.26
CA TYR A 114 9.54 -3.55 6.65
C TYR A 114 10.39 -4.57 5.86
N ASP A 115 11.29 -4.09 4.99
CA ASP A 115 12.11 -4.98 4.16
C ASP A 115 13.05 -5.83 5.02
N PHE A 116 13.66 -5.23 6.05
CA PHE A 116 14.47 -5.91 7.04
C PHE A 116 13.68 -6.97 7.81
N LEU A 117 12.50 -6.61 8.33
CA LEU A 117 11.65 -7.52 9.12
C LEU A 117 11.29 -8.78 8.32
N TYR A 118 10.91 -8.62 7.06
CA TYR A 118 10.52 -9.73 6.19
C TYR A 118 11.69 -10.47 5.52
N LYS A 119 12.93 -10.08 5.82
CA LYS A 119 14.14 -10.87 5.52
C LYS A 119 14.67 -11.61 6.75
N SER A 120 14.21 -11.25 7.94
CA SER A 120 14.63 -11.90 9.17
C SER A 120 14.02 -13.31 9.32
N SER A 121 14.57 -14.10 10.25
CA SER A 121 14.02 -15.42 10.62
C SER A 121 12.58 -15.35 11.14
N LEU A 122 12.13 -14.19 11.61
CA LEU A 122 10.75 -13.96 12.05
C LEU A 122 9.73 -14.26 10.94
N ALA A 123 10.10 -14.03 9.68
CA ALA A 123 9.25 -14.27 8.53
C ALA A 123 8.90 -15.76 8.35
N GLY A 124 9.66 -16.67 8.95
CA GLY A 124 9.36 -18.11 8.97
C GLY A 124 8.12 -18.46 9.80
N ASN A 125 7.72 -17.61 10.76
CA ASN A 125 6.50 -17.78 11.54
C ASN A 125 5.45 -16.73 11.14
N VAL A 126 4.58 -17.12 10.21
CA VAL A 126 3.54 -16.24 9.63
C VAL A 126 2.64 -15.61 10.70
N ARG A 127 2.25 -16.36 11.74
CA ARG A 127 1.38 -15.83 12.81
C ARG A 127 2.11 -14.74 13.59
N LEU A 128 3.35 -15.02 14.00
CA LEU A 128 4.13 -14.10 14.80
C LEU A 128 4.47 -12.82 14.03
N ILE A 129 4.94 -12.92 12.78
CA ILE A 129 5.26 -11.74 11.97
C ILE A 129 4.01 -10.90 11.66
N THR A 130 2.84 -11.52 11.54
CA THR A 130 1.57 -10.80 11.36
C THR A 130 1.20 -10.01 12.62
N ILE A 131 1.32 -10.60 13.81
CA ILE A 131 1.08 -9.93 15.09
C ILE A 131 2.06 -8.77 15.27
N VAL A 132 3.35 -9.00 15.02
CA VAL A 132 4.39 -7.96 15.12
C VAL A 132 4.12 -6.83 14.13
N SER A 133 3.75 -7.14 12.88
CA SER A 133 3.42 -6.11 11.88
C SER A 133 2.21 -5.28 12.30
N PHE A 134 1.15 -5.92 12.83
CA PHE A 134 -0.03 -5.23 13.34
C PHE A 134 0.31 -4.31 14.52
N ALA A 135 1.13 -4.79 15.46
CA ALA A 135 1.59 -4.01 16.60
C ALA A 135 2.45 -2.81 16.17
N LEU A 136 3.34 -2.97 15.19
CA LEU A 136 4.16 -1.88 14.65
C LEU A 136 3.31 -0.82 13.94
N ILE A 137 2.29 -1.24 13.18
CA ILE A 137 1.31 -0.32 12.58
C ILE A 137 0.56 0.44 13.68
N GLY A 138 0.11 -0.26 14.72
CA GLY A 138 -0.56 0.34 15.87
C GLY A 138 0.32 1.35 16.60
N ALA A 139 1.58 1.02 16.86
CA ALA A 139 2.56 1.91 17.46
C ALA A 139 2.80 3.15 16.58
N MET A 140 2.90 2.99 15.26
CA MET A 140 3.05 4.10 14.32
C MET A 140 1.87 5.07 14.41
N VAL A 141 0.63 4.56 14.31
CA VAL A 141 -0.59 5.38 14.38
C VAL A 141 -0.74 6.04 15.76
N TYR A 142 -0.43 5.31 16.83
CA TYR A 142 -0.43 5.84 18.20
C TYR A 142 0.57 7.00 18.34
N CYS A 143 1.81 6.83 17.88
CA CYS A 143 2.82 7.89 17.94
C CYS A 143 2.46 9.10 17.08
N MET A 144 1.88 8.89 15.89
CA MET A 144 1.36 9.99 15.06
C MET A 144 0.33 10.81 15.84
N LYS A 145 -0.65 10.15 16.48
CA LYS A 145 -1.70 10.83 17.23
C LYS A 145 -1.20 11.50 18.50
N PHE A 146 -0.55 10.74 19.38
CA PHE A 146 -0.28 11.17 20.75
C PHE A 146 1.10 11.81 20.95
N CYS A 147 2.08 11.51 20.10
CA CYS A 147 3.41 12.15 20.17
C CYS A 147 3.53 13.30 19.18
N ALA A 148 2.98 13.15 17.97
CA ALA A 148 3.10 14.12 16.89
C ALA A 148 1.90 15.05 16.75
N GLY A 149 0.82 14.79 17.49
CA GLY A 149 -0.40 15.59 17.49
C GLY A 149 -1.23 15.46 16.22
N PHE A 150 -1.14 14.36 15.46
CA PHE A 150 -1.89 14.23 14.21
C PHE A 150 -3.38 14.10 14.48
N ASP A 151 -4.17 14.92 13.79
CA ASP A 151 -5.62 14.80 13.76
C ASP A 151 -6.07 13.55 13.00
N TYR A 152 -7.40 13.31 12.95
CA TYR A 152 -7.95 12.15 12.24
C TYR A 152 -7.50 12.07 10.79
N ARG A 153 -7.52 13.19 10.07
CA ARG A 153 -7.18 13.21 8.64
C ARG A 153 -5.69 12.94 8.44
N ALA A 154 -4.85 13.52 9.30
CA ALA A 154 -3.40 13.41 9.26
C ALA A 154 -2.91 11.99 9.46
N PHE A 155 -3.29 11.31 10.55
CA PHE A 155 -2.77 9.96 10.77
C PHE A 155 -3.32 8.96 9.74
N ASN A 156 -4.53 9.17 9.19
CA ASN A 156 -5.06 8.36 8.10
C ASN A 156 -4.18 8.49 6.84
N ILE A 157 -4.04 9.71 6.30
CA ILE A 157 -3.30 9.90 5.04
C ILE A 157 -1.84 9.48 5.17
N HIS A 158 -1.21 9.69 6.32
CA HIS A 158 0.18 9.29 6.55
C HIS A 158 0.35 7.77 6.69
N LEU A 159 -0.61 7.07 7.31
CA LEU A 159 -0.63 5.60 7.27
C LEU A 159 -0.79 5.09 5.82
N GLY A 160 -1.67 5.71 5.05
CA GLY A 160 -1.85 5.43 3.64
C GLY A 160 -0.57 5.63 2.83
N ALA A 161 0.12 6.77 3.05
CA ALA A 161 1.39 7.09 2.41
C ALA A 161 2.49 6.08 2.79
N MET A 162 2.49 5.60 4.04
CA MET A 162 3.41 4.56 4.51
C MET A 162 3.20 3.26 3.73
N PHE A 163 1.95 2.77 3.66
CA PHE A 163 1.63 1.57 2.88
C PHE A 163 1.94 1.76 1.40
N GLY A 164 1.55 2.88 0.79
CA GLY A 164 1.86 3.21 -0.60
C GLY A 164 3.37 3.22 -0.89
N SER A 165 4.18 3.76 0.02
CA SER A 165 5.64 3.78 -0.11
C SER A 165 6.26 2.39 -0.01
N ILE A 166 5.82 1.58 0.97
CA ILE A 166 6.25 0.18 1.10
C ILE A 166 5.88 -0.61 -0.16
N MET A 167 4.65 -0.41 -0.65
CA MET A 167 4.15 -1.10 -1.83
C MET A 167 4.91 -0.71 -3.09
N ALA A 168 5.16 0.57 -3.32
CA ALA A 168 5.93 1.05 -4.47
C ALA A 168 7.36 0.53 -4.45
N PHE A 169 8.00 0.50 -3.28
CA PHE A 169 9.32 -0.09 -3.11
C PHE A 169 9.33 -1.59 -3.43
N ASN A 170 8.35 -2.35 -2.94
CA ASN A 170 8.22 -3.77 -3.29
C ASN A 170 8.17 -3.97 -4.80
N VAL A 171 7.41 -3.13 -5.53
CA VAL A 171 7.30 -3.22 -6.98
C VAL A 171 8.66 -3.02 -7.66
N TRP A 172 9.36 -1.94 -7.33
CA TRP A 172 10.59 -1.56 -8.05
C TRP A 172 11.85 -2.31 -7.60
N TYR A 173 11.96 -2.66 -6.32
CA TYR A 173 13.20 -3.20 -5.74
C TYR A 173 13.14 -4.71 -5.43
N ARG A 174 11.96 -5.31 -5.38
CA ARG A 174 11.81 -6.75 -5.09
C ARG A 174 11.15 -7.51 -6.23
N ILE A 175 9.97 -7.05 -6.66
CA ILE A 175 9.15 -7.76 -7.64
C ILE A 175 9.76 -7.62 -9.04
N TRP A 176 10.01 -6.40 -9.51
CA TRP A 176 10.49 -6.18 -10.88
C TRP A 176 11.82 -6.88 -11.19
N PRO A 177 12.89 -6.75 -10.37
CA PRO A 177 14.15 -7.43 -10.64
C PRO A 177 14.03 -8.96 -10.64
N ALA A 178 13.19 -9.53 -9.76
CA ALA A 178 12.92 -10.96 -9.73
C ALA A 178 12.15 -11.41 -10.98
N GLN A 179 11.11 -10.66 -11.37
CA GLN A 179 10.30 -10.95 -12.55
C GLN A 179 11.11 -10.90 -13.85
N GLN A 180 12.06 -9.98 -14.00
CA GLN A 180 12.95 -9.96 -15.16
C GLN A 180 13.69 -11.29 -15.34
N LYS A 181 14.23 -11.85 -14.25
CA LYS A 181 14.95 -13.14 -14.27
C LYS A 181 14.00 -14.32 -14.51
N ILE A 182 12.85 -14.33 -13.85
CA ILE A 182 11.82 -15.38 -14.02
C ILE A 182 11.33 -15.43 -15.48
N ILE A 183 11.02 -14.27 -16.06
CA ILE A 183 10.50 -14.18 -17.42
C ILE A 183 11.58 -14.59 -18.44
N ALA A 184 12.84 -14.19 -18.21
CA ALA A 184 13.96 -14.61 -19.06
C ALA A 184 14.13 -16.15 -19.05
N ALA A 185 14.17 -16.76 -17.86
CA ALA A 185 14.27 -18.22 -17.74
C ALA A 185 13.12 -18.94 -18.47
N ILE A 186 11.87 -18.50 -18.28
CA ILE A 186 10.71 -19.10 -18.93
C ILE A 186 10.78 -18.93 -20.46
N ARG A 187 11.18 -17.75 -20.95
CA ARG A 187 11.38 -17.51 -22.39
C ARG A 187 12.42 -18.45 -22.99
N ASP A 188 13.52 -18.66 -22.27
CA ASP A 188 14.65 -19.49 -22.72
C ASP A 188 14.40 -20.99 -22.51
N GLY A 189 13.24 -21.35 -21.96
CA GLY A 189 12.81 -22.73 -21.75
C GLY A 189 13.40 -23.40 -20.50
N GLU A 190 14.04 -22.62 -19.63
CA GLU A 190 14.62 -23.05 -18.37
C GLU A 190 13.60 -23.01 -17.22
N ALA A 191 13.85 -23.80 -16.17
CA ALA A 191 13.07 -23.72 -14.95
C ALA A 191 13.44 -22.42 -14.19
N PRO A 192 12.47 -21.55 -13.84
CA PRO A 192 12.77 -20.34 -13.09
C PRO A 192 13.22 -20.67 -11.67
N ASP A 193 14.12 -19.84 -11.13
CA ASP A 193 14.58 -19.93 -9.74
C ASP A 193 13.38 -19.83 -8.76
N GLY A 194 13.18 -20.90 -7.99
CA GLY A 194 12.08 -21.03 -7.03
C GLY A 194 12.10 -19.97 -5.93
N ASP A 195 13.28 -19.53 -5.49
CA ASP A 195 13.41 -18.51 -4.46
C ASP A 195 12.98 -17.13 -4.98
N LEU A 196 13.29 -16.84 -6.26
CA LEU A 196 12.82 -15.61 -6.91
C LEU A 196 11.30 -15.63 -7.13
N VAL A 197 10.73 -16.77 -7.52
CA VAL A 197 9.28 -16.94 -7.66
C VAL A 197 8.58 -16.73 -6.31
N ALA A 198 9.10 -17.36 -5.25
CA ALA A 198 8.58 -17.21 -3.89
C ALA A 198 8.68 -15.76 -3.40
N LEU A 199 9.83 -15.10 -3.61
CA LEU A 199 10.04 -13.70 -3.24
C LEU A 199 9.06 -12.76 -3.95
N ALA A 200 8.96 -12.86 -5.28
CA ALA A 200 8.09 -11.99 -6.06
C ALA A 200 6.61 -12.19 -5.69
N GLY A 201 6.19 -13.46 -5.54
CA GLY A 201 4.83 -13.80 -5.12
C GLY A 201 4.51 -13.30 -3.71
N LEU A 202 5.42 -13.46 -2.76
CA LEU A 202 5.23 -13.02 -1.37
C LEU A 202 5.12 -11.49 -1.29
N ARG A 203 6.00 -10.74 -1.96
CA ARG A 203 5.95 -9.27 -1.96
C ARG A 203 4.71 -8.73 -2.66
N SER A 204 4.28 -9.37 -3.74
CA SER A 204 3.01 -9.04 -4.41
C SER A 204 1.82 -9.28 -3.48
N LYS A 205 1.81 -10.39 -2.75
CA LYS A 205 0.78 -10.69 -1.75
C LYS A 205 0.76 -9.68 -0.60
N HIS A 206 1.92 -9.29 -0.08
CA HIS A 206 1.99 -8.22 0.93
C HIS A 206 1.37 -6.91 0.42
N ASN A 207 1.64 -6.54 -0.84
CA ASN A 207 1.01 -5.37 -1.45
C ASN A 207 -0.52 -5.50 -1.48
N THR A 208 -1.06 -6.68 -1.81
CA THR A 208 -2.51 -6.91 -1.79
C THR A 208 -3.11 -6.80 -0.39
N TYR A 209 -2.43 -7.27 0.66
CA TYR A 209 -2.90 -7.12 2.04
C TYR A 209 -2.86 -5.65 2.51
N MET A 210 -1.87 -4.88 2.08
CA MET A 210 -1.78 -3.45 2.40
C MET A 210 -2.76 -2.59 1.60
N SER A 211 -3.16 -3.01 0.38
CA SER A 211 -3.93 -2.15 -0.52
C SER A 211 -5.34 -1.83 0.00
N ILE A 212 -6.05 -2.76 0.63
CA ILE A 212 -7.41 -2.51 1.11
C ILE A 212 -7.43 -1.47 2.26
N PRO A 213 -6.63 -1.61 3.33
CA PRO A 213 -6.51 -0.56 4.34
C PRO A 213 -5.98 0.76 3.76
N MET A 214 -5.03 0.70 2.82
CA MET A 214 -4.51 1.90 2.16
C MET A 214 -5.61 2.65 1.39
N ILE A 215 -6.48 1.98 0.65
CA ILE A 215 -7.61 2.63 -0.04
C ILE A 215 -8.50 3.36 0.97
N TRP A 216 -8.82 2.74 2.11
CA TRP A 216 -9.61 3.40 3.16
C TRP A 216 -8.98 4.71 3.61
N THR A 217 -7.67 4.69 3.89
CA THR A 217 -6.95 5.89 4.34
C THR A 217 -6.91 7.01 3.30
N MET A 218 -7.07 6.69 2.01
CA MET A 218 -7.03 7.65 0.90
C MET A 218 -8.40 8.24 0.56
N ILE A 219 -9.49 7.75 1.16
CA ILE A 219 -10.85 8.29 1.01
C ILE A 219 -11.32 9.01 2.28
N ASN A 220 -10.40 9.53 3.09
CA ASN A 220 -10.65 10.00 4.45
C ASN A 220 -11.71 11.12 4.56
N GLU A 221 -11.89 11.98 3.56
CA GLU A 221 -13.01 12.95 3.51
C GLU A 221 -14.38 12.26 3.65
N HIS A 222 -14.49 11.06 3.11
CA HIS A 222 -15.71 10.24 3.16
C HIS A 222 -15.83 9.41 4.43
N THR A 223 -14.84 9.48 5.33
CA THR A 223 -14.79 8.69 6.57
C THR A 223 -14.73 9.57 7.82
N THR A 224 -14.94 10.88 7.68
CA THR A 224 -14.97 11.85 8.79
C THR A 224 -16.03 11.56 9.84
N HIS A 225 -17.06 10.77 9.51
CA HIS A 225 -18.02 10.25 10.50
C HIS A 225 -17.36 9.44 11.62
N PHE A 226 -16.16 8.89 11.39
CA PHE A 226 -15.36 8.16 12.39
C PHE A 226 -14.31 9.03 13.10
N ALA A 227 -14.25 10.34 12.83
CA ALA A 227 -13.24 11.24 13.39
C ALA A 227 -13.41 11.51 14.89
N GLY A 228 -14.60 11.30 15.44
CA GLY A 228 -14.97 11.56 16.83
C GLY A 228 -16.31 12.29 16.93
N GLY A 229 -17.05 12.06 18.02
CA GLY A 229 -18.36 12.68 18.28
C GLY A 229 -19.56 11.90 17.71
N ASN A 230 -19.33 10.80 17.00
CA ASN A 230 -20.38 9.91 16.46
C ASN A 230 -20.11 8.46 16.86
N LEU A 231 -21.15 7.61 16.89
CA LEU A 231 -21.05 6.16 17.14
C LEU A 231 -20.33 5.78 18.45
N GLY A 232 -20.29 6.68 19.44
CA GLY A 232 -19.53 6.48 20.69
C GLY A 232 -18.01 6.60 20.52
N ILE A 233 -17.52 6.98 19.34
CA ILE A 233 -16.10 7.22 19.07
C ILE A 233 -15.75 8.62 19.59
N THR A 234 -14.73 8.68 20.43
CA THR A 234 -14.17 9.94 20.94
C THR A 234 -12.94 10.32 20.14
N GLU A 235 -12.51 11.57 20.23
CA GLU A 235 -11.23 11.99 19.66
C GLU A 235 -10.08 11.13 20.20
N SER A 236 -10.09 10.76 21.47
CA SER A 236 -9.05 9.90 22.08
C SER A 236 -9.03 8.46 21.55
N THR A 237 -10.14 7.96 20.99
CA THR A 237 -10.29 6.56 20.55
C THR A 237 -10.39 6.40 19.03
N ASN A 238 -10.48 7.49 18.27
CA ASN A 238 -10.65 7.46 16.80
C ASN A 238 -9.55 6.67 16.05
N TRP A 239 -8.33 6.62 16.58
CA TRP A 239 -7.23 5.85 15.99
C TRP A 239 -7.45 4.32 16.05
N MET A 240 -8.21 3.84 17.03
CA MET A 240 -8.55 2.42 17.15
C MET A 240 -9.44 1.95 16.00
N VAL A 241 -10.26 2.85 15.45
CA VAL A 241 -11.08 2.58 14.26
C VAL A 241 -10.19 2.24 13.07
N LEU A 242 -9.10 2.99 12.89
CA LEU A 242 -8.15 2.72 11.81
C LEU A 242 -7.46 1.36 12.01
N MET A 243 -7.10 1.01 13.25
CA MET A 243 -6.55 -0.32 13.54
C MET A 243 -7.55 -1.45 13.26
N PHE A 244 -8.82 -1.26 13.61
CA PHE A 244 -9.89 -2.20 13.25
C PHE A 244 -10.00 -2.34 11.72
N LEU A 245 -9.95 -1.25 10.97
CA LEU A 245 -10.05 -1.27 9.51
C LEU A 245 -8.84 -1.90 8.83
N VAL A 246 -7.65 -1.77 9.41
CA VAL A 246 -6.47 -2.53 8.95
C VAL A 246 -6.73 -4.02 9.10
N ALA A 247 -7.18 -4.48 10.27
CA ALA A 247 -7.50 -5.89 10.50
C ALA A 247 -8.63 -6.40 9.60
N LEU A 248 -9.69 -5.60 9.43
CA LEU A 248 -10.81 -5.90 8.54
C LEU A 248 -10.35 -5.99 7.09
N GLY A 249 -9.53 -5.04 6.62
CA GLY A 249 -8.98 -5.05 5.28
C GLY A 249 -8.13 -6.30 5.03
N TRP A 250 -7.30 -6.72 5.99
CA TRP A 250 -6.56 -7.98 5.89
C TRP A 250 -7.50 -9.19 5.82
N HIS A 251 -8.56 -9.20 6.62
CA HIS A 251 -9.55 -10.29 6.59
C HIS A 251 -10.26 -10.36 5.23
N ILE A 252 -10.67 -9.21 4.66
CA ILE A 252 -11.28 -9.13 3.33
C ILE A 252 -10.34 -9.72 2.27
N VAL A 253 -9.07 -9.30 2.26
CA VAL A 253 -8.07 -9.81 1.32
C VAL A 253 -7.90 -11.33 1.47
N TRP A 254 -7.86 -11.83 2.71
CA TRP A 254 -7.79 -13.27 2.97
C TRP A 254 -9.00 -14.03 2.40
N GLN A 255 -10.21 -13.52 2.56
CA GLN A 255 -11.43 -14.11 1.98
C GLN A 255 -11.39 -14.10 0.44
N LEU A 256 -10.92 -12.99 -0.15
CA LEU A 256 -10.79 -12.86 -1.60
C LEU A 256 -9.76 -13.85 -2.17
N TYR A 257 -8.63 -14.07 -1.49
CA TYR A 257 -7.70 -15.14 -1.88
C TYR A 257 -8.36 -16.52 -1.83
N LYS A 258 -9.09 -16.84 -0.76
CA LYS A 258 -9.81 -18.12 -0.64
C LYS A 258 -10.86 -18.32 -1.74
N LYS A 259 -11.56 -17.25 -2.12
CA LYS A 259 -12.55 -17.32 -3.19
C LYS A 259 -11.89 -17.41 -4.57
N SER A 260 -10.90 -16.57 -4.86
CA SER A 260 -10.19 -16.54 -6.15
C SER A 260 -9.61 -17.90 -6.54
N ALA A 261 -9.05 -18.65 -5.60
CA ALA A 261 -8.51 -19.99 -5.84
C ALA A 261 -9.55 -21.04 -6.25
N LYS A 262 -10.85 -20.74 -6.11
CA LYS A 262 -11.97 -21.63 -6.45
C LYS A 262 -12.72 -21.20 -7.71
N VAL A 263 -12.45 -20.01 -8.24
CA VAL A 263 -13.11 -19.52 -9.46
C VAL A 263 -12.51 -20.26 -10.65
N GLN A 264 -13.34 -21.00 -11.37
CA GLN A 264 -12.93 -21.76 -12.55
C GLN A 264 -13.26 -20.98 -13.84
N GLY A 265 -12.43 -21.16 -14.87
CA GLY A 265 -12.80 -20.82 -16.24
C GLY A 265 -13.86 -21.78 -16.78
N PHE A 266 -14.52 -21.40 -17.88
CA PHE A 266 -15.43 -22.26 -18.63
C PHE A 266 -14.82 -22.63 -19.97
#